data_AF-A0A1Y3G9S5-F1
#
_entry.id   AF-A0A1Y3G9S5-F1
#
_cell.length_a   1.000
_cell.length_b   1.000
_cell.length_c   1.000
_cell.angle_alpha   90.00
_cell.angle_beta   90.00
_cell.angle_gamma   90.00
#
_symmetry.space_group_name_H-M   'P 1'
#
loop_
_entity.id
_entity.type
_entity.pdbx_description
1 polymer ?
#
loop_
_entity_poly.entity_id
_entity_poly.type
_entity_poly.pdbx_seq_one_letter_code
_entity_poly.pdbx_strand_id
1 'polypeptide(L)' 'MKKTINQIQPNLPQKEVNKQTFKNIWKGNKKTLKQLKPNQKYKITHKNQWIILKTNQKNKIQIYAAKYKPY' A
#
# COMPACT_ATOMS: atom_id res chain seq x y z
N MET A 1 -12.28 18.17 26.46
CA MET A 1 -11.71 18.36 25.10
C MET A 1 -11.40 16.99 24.52
N LYS A 2 -11.81 16.73 23.28
CA LYS A 2 -11.81 15.41 22.65
C LYS A 2 -10.38 14.83 22.62
N LYS A 3 -10.18 13.66 23.23
CA LYS A 3 -8.95 12.87 23.07
C LYS A 3 -8.83 12.50 21.60
N THR A 4 -8.03 13.25 20.84
CA THR A 4 -7.67 12.85 19.48
C THR A 4 -6.81 11.61 19.62
N ILE A 5 -7.43 10.47 19.35
CA ILE A 5 -6.78 9.18 19.30
C ILE A 5 -5.86 9.23 18.08
N ASN A 6 -4.65 9.75 18.24
CA ASN A 6 -3.55 9.43 17.36
C ASN A 6 -3.26 7.95 17.59
N GLN A 7 -4.11 7.09 17.01
CA GLN A 7 -3.83 5.68 16.85
C GLN A 7 -2.59 5.63 15.96
N ILE A 8 -1.45 5.53 16.64
CA ILE A 8 -0.16 5.16 16.08
C ILE A 8 -0.40 3.79 15.44
N GLN A 9 -0.81 3.76 14.18
CA GLN A 9 -0.65 2.57 13.38
C GLN A 9 0.86 2.32 13.34
N PRO A 10 1.33 1.11 13.70
CA PRO A 10 2.76 0.83 13.82
C PRO A 10 3.47 1.33 12.56
N ASN A 11 4.61 2.00 12.71
CA ASN A 11 5.40 2.63 11.64
C ASN A 11 5.50 1.74 10.38
N LEU A 12 4.51 1.81 9.50
CA LEU A 12 4.50 1.10 8.24
C LEU A 12 5.22 1.98 7.24
N PRO A 13 6.21 1.44 6.51
CA PRO A 13 6.87 2.19 5.46
C PRO A 13 5.83 2.69 4.46
N GLN A 14 5.65 4.02 4.44
CA GLN A 14 4.71 4.70 3.57
C GLN A 14 5.43 5.08 2.28
N LYS A 15 4.82 4.78 1.14
CA LYS A 15 5.34 5.13 -0.19
C LYS A 15 4.25 5.82 -0.98
N GLU A 16 4.47 7.09 -1.32
CA GLU A 16 3.64 7.79 -2.29
C GLU A 16 4.08 7.42 -3.70
N VAL A 17 3.11 7.11 -4.57
CA VAL A 17 3.37 6.67 -5.94
C VAL A 17 2.43 7.37 -6.92
N ASN A 18 2.80 7.43 -8.19
CA ASN A 18 1.92 7.97 -9.23
C ASN A 18 0.70 7.04 -9.51
N LYS A 19 -0.29 7.57 -10.23
CA LYS A 19 -1.54 6.86 -10.59
C LYS A 19 -1.28 5.51 -11.25
N GLN A 20 -0.32 5.44 -12.18
CA GLN A 20 -0.05 4.22 -12.95
C GLN A 20 0.56 3.13 -12.05
N THR A 21 1.55 3.49 -11.23
CA THR A 21 2.18 2.61 -10.26
C THR A 21 1.16 2.13 -9.23
N PHE A 22 0.28 3.02 -8.75
CA PHE A 22 -0.80 2.66 -7.83
C PHE A 22 -1.75 1.62 -8.44
N LYS A 23 -2.20 1.86 -9.69
CA LYS A 23 -3.03 0.90 -10.45
C LYS A 23 -2.31 -0.42 -10.70
N ASN A 24 -1.02 -0.38 -11.04
CA ASN A 24 -0.22 -1.57 -11.28
C ASN A 24 -0.07 -2.42 -10.00
N ILE A 25 0.12 -1.77 -8.85
CA ILE A 25 0.15 -2.43 -7.55
C ILE A 25 -1.22 -3.07 -7.26
N TRP A 26 -2.32 -2.34 -7.42
CA TRP A 26 -3.68 -2.89 -7.24
C TRP A 26 -3.95 -4.11 -8.13
N LYS A 27 -3.53 -4.06 -9.40
CA LYS A 27 -3.65 -5.17 -10.36
C LYS A 27 -2.64 -6.31 -10.13
N GLY A 28 -1.77 -6.23 -9.13
CA GLY A 28 -0.78 -7.27 -8.85
C GLY A 28 0.32 -7.40 -9.93
N ASN A 29 0.68 -6.30 -10.60
CA ASN A 29 1.68 -6.32 -11.67
C ASN A 29 3.08 -6.72 -11.15
N LYS A 30 3.58 -7.86 -11.61
CA LYS A 30 4.86 -8.45 -11.17
C LYS A 30 6.06 -7.51 -11.33
N LYS A 31 6.14 -6.69 -12.40
CA LYS A 31 7.28 -5.78 -12.63
C LYS A 31 7.33 -4.69 -11.56
N THR A 32 6.17 -4.12 -11.21
CA THR A 32 6.07 -3.10 -10.16
C THR A 32 6.29 -3.70 -8.77
N LEU A 33 5.77 -4.91 -8.52
CA LEU A 33 5.93 -5.58 -7.22
C LEU A 33 7.38 -6.00 -6.92
N LYS A 34 8.20 -6.31 -7.93
CA LYS A 34 9.64 -6.58 -7.77
C LYS A 34 10.42 -5.41 -7.18
N GLN A 35 9.91 -4.18 -7.30
CA GLN A 35 10.55 -2.98 -6.72
C GLN A 35 10.29 -2.83 -5.21
N LEU A 36 9.42 -3.66 -4.64
CA LEU A 36 9.11 -3.69 -3.23
C LEU A 36 9.88 -4.85 -2.57
N LYS A 37 10.34 -4.66 -1.33
CA LYS A 37 11.02 -5.72 -0.60
C LYS A 37 10.03 -6.85 -0.31
N PRO A 38 10.39 -8.13 -0.50
CA PRO A 38 9.51 -9.24 -0.19
C PRO A 38 9.26 -9.34 1.32
N ASN A 39 8.11 -9.90 1.71
CA ASN A 39 7.66 -10.07 3.09
C ASN A 39 7.53 -8.78 3.93
N GLN A 40 7.62 -7.61 3.29
CA GLN A 40 7.48 -6.32 3.94
C GLN A 40 6.06 -5.78 3.76
N LYS A 41 5.50 -5.23 4.84
CA LYS A 41 4.20 -4.54 4.83
C LYS A 41 4.42 -3.07 4.45
N TYR A 42 3.66 -2.58 3.49
CA TYR A 42 3.73 -1.23 2.94
C TYR A 42 2.39 -0.54 3.04
N LYS A 43 2.42 0.78 3.24
CA LYS A 43 1.28 1.68 3.01
C LYS A 43 1.55 2.46 1.73
N ILE A 44 0.92 2.04 0.64
CA ILE A 44 1.03 2.71 -0.65
C ILE A 44 -0.06 3.78 -0.72
N THR A 45 0.30 5.00 -1.11
CA THR A 45 -0.62 6.15 -1.18
C THR A 45 -0.56 6.81 -2.55
N HIS A 46 -1.69 7.34 -3.00
CA HIS A 46 -1.79 8.19 -4.19
C HIS A 46 -2.97 9.15 -4.02
N LYS A 47 -2.70 10.46 -3.86
CA LYS A 47 -3.72 11.46 -3.54
C LYS A 47 -4.54 11.04 -2.32
N ASN A 48 -5.88 10.98 -2.45
CA ASN A 48 -6.79 10.59 -1.38
C ASN A 48 -7.07 9.07 -1.30
N GLN A 49 -6.24 8.26 -1.96
CA GLN A 49 -6.34 6.79 -2.01
C GLN A 49 -5.14 6.14 -1.34
N TRP A 50 -5.36 4.98 -0.73
CA TRP A 50 -4.30 4.21 -0.07
C TRP A 50 -4.57 2.71 -0.08
N ILE A 51 -3.50 1.91 -0.03
CA ILE A 51 -3.53 0.45 0.06
C ILE A 51 -2.48 0.04 1.09
N ILE A 52 -2.90 -0.73 2.10
CA ILE A 52 -2.01 -1.43 3.02
C ILE A 52 -1.86 -2.85 2.50
N LEU A 53 -0.64 -3.20 2.09
CA LEU A 53 -0.34 -4.51 1.50
C LEU A 53 0.92 -5.11 2.08
N LYS A 54 1.07 -6.43 1.97
CA LYS A 54 2.35 -7.14 2.16
C LYS A 54 2.67 -7.88 0.88
N THR A 55 3.88 -7.71 0.39
CA THR A 55 4.43 -8.50 -0.70
C THR A 55 4.94 -9.83 -0.16
N ASN A 56 4.82 -10.91 -0.93
CA ASN A 56 5.46 -12.20 -0.60
C ASN A 56 6.67 -12.46 -1.51
N GLN A 57 7.43 -13.51 -1.20
CA GLN A 57 8.60 -13.94 -2.00
C GLN A 57 8.26 -14.32 -3.46
N LYS A 58 6.98 -14.56 -3.79
CA LYS A 58 6.51 -14.90 -5.14
C LYS A 58 5.99 -13.68 -5.91
N ASN A 59 6.28 -12.45 -5.45
CA ASN A 59 5.75 -11.20 -6.02
C ASN A 59 4.21 -11.18 -6.09
N LYS A 60 3.52 -11.83 -5.16
CA LYS A 60 2.09 -11.65 -4.93
C LYS A 60 1.90 -10.65 -3.79
N ILE A 61 0.76 -9.97 -3.80
CA ILE A 61 0.36 -9.08 -2.71
C ILE A 61 -0.75 -9.70 -1.89
N GLN A 62 -0.72 -9.43 -0.60
CA GLN A 62 -1.82 -9.62 0.31
C GLN A 62 -2.27 -8.23 0.77
N ILE A 63 -3.49 -7.84 0.43
CA ILE A 63 -4.06 -6.55 0.80
C ILE A 63 -4.77 -6.71 2.15
N TYR A 64 -4.41 -5.88 3.12
CA TYR A 64 -5.05 -5.88 4.44
C TYR A 64 -6.20 -4.89 4.52
N ALA A 65 -6.00 -3.71 3.94
CA ALA A 65 -6.99 -2.65 3.92
C ALA A 65 -6.70 -1.72 2.75
N ALA A 66 -7.72 -1.12 2.16
CA ALA A 66 -7.55 -0.14 1.11
C ALA A 66 -8.68 0.89 1.13
N LYS A 67 -8.33 2.14 0.82
CA LYS A 67 -9.24 3.16 0.34
C LYS A 67 -8.94 3.34 -1.14
N TYR A 68 -9.58 2.53 -1.97
CA TYR A 68 -9.45 2.60 -3.43
C TYR A 68 -10.79 2.97 -4.03
N LYS A 69 -10.81 4.04 -4.83
CA LYS A 69 -11.95 4.38 -5.68
C LYS A 69 -11.53 4.04 -7.11
N PRO A 70 -12.13 3.03 -7.76
CA PRO A 70 -11.83 2.74 -9.15
C PRO A 70 -12.07 4.01 -9.98
N TYR A 71 -11.09 4.31 -10.84
CA TYR A 71 -11.15 5.43 -11.78
C TYR A 71 -11.97 5.03 -12.99
#